data_AF-A0A1F9ACQ9-F1
#
_entry.id   AF-A0A1F9ACQ9-F1
#
_cell.length_a   1.000
_cell.length_b   1.000
_cell.length_c   1.000
_cell.angle_alpha   90.00
_cell.angle_beta   90.00
_cell.angle_gamma   90.00
#
_symmetry.space_group_name_H-M   'P 1'
#
loop_
_entity.id
_entity.type
_entity.pdbx_description
1 polymer ?
#
loop_
_entity_poly.entity_id
_entity_poly.type
_entity_poly.pdbx_seq_one_letter_code
_entity_poly.pdbx_strand_id
1 'polypeptide(L)'
;MPEEKKVQELGIKITDEILRGVYANNMVVAHTKEEFFVDFINVIPPQGIVTARVIISPGHMKRIIKALSENVSRYEATFGEISEAPEPTHGASA
;
A
#
# COMPACT_ATOMS: atom_id res chain seq x y z
N MET A 1 6.32 -0.88 42.74
CA MET A 1 6.95 -1.53 41.56
C MET A 1 6.03 -1.29 40.37
N PRO A 2 6.46 -0.64 39.29
CA PRO A 2 5.60 -0.46 38.12
C PRO A 2 5.55 -1.78 37.32
N GLU A 3 4.35 -2.24 36.98
CA GLU A 3 4.14 -3.37 36.07
C GLU A 3 4.71 -3.05 34.68
N GLU A 4 5.70 -3.82 34.25
CA GLU A 4 6.12 -3.84 32.85
C GLU A 4 5.00 -4.43 32.00
N LYS A 5 4.36 -3.60 31.17
CA LYS A 5 3.44 -4.06 30.12
C LYS A 5 4.22 -4.95 29.15
N LYS A 6 4.09 -6.27 29.30
CA LYS A 6 4.46 -7.24 28.26
C LYS A 6 3.70 -6.89 26.99
N VAL A 7 4.42 -6.34 26.01
CA VAL A 7 3.92 -6.20 24.64
C VAL A 7 3.65 -7.62 24.15
N GLN A 8 2.38 -8.01 24.05
CA GLN A 8 2.02 -9.26 23.42
C GLN A 8 2.42 -9.14 21.95
N GLU A 9 3.45 -9.89 21.56
CA GLU A 9 3.75 -10.12 20.16
C GLU A 9 2.54 -10.85 19.55
N LEU A 10 1.67 -10.10 18.88
CA LEU A 10 0.64 -10.71 18.06
C LEU A 10 1.35 -11.54 16.98
N GLY A 11 1.22 -12.86 17.06
CA GLY A 11 1.64 -13.74 15.99
C GLY A 11 0.81 -13.44 14.74
N ILE A 12 1.38 -12.68 13.81
CA ILE A 12 0.75 -12.37 12.52
C ILE A 12 0.79 -13.65 11.68
N LYS A 13 -0.38 -14.18 11.31
CA LYS A 13 -0.49 -15.30 10.39
C LYS A 13 -0.62 -14.77 8.96
N ILE A 14 0.23 -15.27 8.08
CA ILE A 14 0.14 -15.05 6.63
C ILE A 14 -0.30 -16.36 5.98
N THR A 15 -1.30 -16.30 5.10
CA THR A 15 -1.73 -17.47 4.32
C THR A 15 -0.81 -17.64 3.11
N ASP A 16 -0.70 -18.87 2.59
CA ASP A 16 0.12 -19.16 1.40
C ASP A 16 -0.29 -18.34 0.17
N GLU A 17 -1.57 -17.97 0.08
CA GLU A 17 -2.10 -17.12 -0.97
C GLU A 17 -1.57 -15.69 -0.87
N ILE A 18 -1.64 -15.08 0.32
CA ILE A 18 -1.15 -13.72 0.56
C ILE A 18 0.38 -13.67 0.50
N LEU A 19 1.06 -14.75 0.90
CA LEU A 19 2.52 -14.86 0.87
C LEU A 19 3.10 -14.72 -0.53
N ARG A 20 2.36 -15.14 -1.56
CA ARG A 20 2.79 -15.00 -2.98
C ARG A 20 2.84 -13.56 -3.44
N GLY A 21 2.10 -12.67 -2.77
CA GLY A 21 1.93 -11.28 -3.18
C GLY A 21 1.13 -11.12 -4.46
N VAL A 22 0.81 -9.87 -4.76
CA VAL A 22 0.19 -9.46 -6.02
C VAL A 22 1.00 -8.33 -6.64
N TYR A 23 1.11 -8.33 -7.97
CA TYR A 23 1.70 -7.22 -8.70
C TYR A 23 0.67 -6.12 -8.98
N ALA A 24 1.10 -4.86 -8.88
CA ALA A 24 0.32 -3.71 -9.27
C ALA A 24 1.25 -2.62 -9.80
N ASN A 25 0.79 -1.90 -10.82
CA ASN A 25 1.50 -0.76 -11.43
C ASN A 25 0.69 0.54 -11.34
N ASN A 26 -0.52 0.48 -10.77
CA ASN A 26 -1.38 1.63 -10.53
C ASN A 26 -2.13 1.46 -9.21
N MET A 27 -2.57 2.58 -8.64
CA MET A 27 -3.37 2.62 -7.41
C MET A 27 -4.45 3.69 -7.51
N VAL A 28 -5.69 3.33 -7.17
CA VAL A 28 -6.81 4.27 -7.05
C VAL A 28 -7.24 4.34 -5.60
N VAL A 29 -7.42 5.56 -5.08
CA VAL A 29 -7.86 5.79 -3.70
C VAL A 29 -9.20 6.52 -3.69
N ALA A 30 -10.20 5.89 -3.09
CA ALA A 30 -11.49 6.50 -2.79
C ALA A 30 -11.70 6.53 -1.26
N HIS A 31 -12.53 7.43 -0.75
CA HIS A 31 -12.78 7.49 0.69
C HIS A 31 -14.16 8.04 1.05
N THR A 32 -14.61 7.67 2.23
CA THR A 32 -15.72 8.28 2.97
C THR A 32 -15.18 8.92 4.24
N LYS A 33 -16.07 9.41 5.13
CA LYS A 33 -15.65 9.87 6.46
C LYS A 33 -15.13 8.74 7.35
N GLU A 34 -15.51 7.50 7.08
CA GLU A 34 -15.24 6.36 7.95
C GLU A 34 -14.14 5.45 7.40
N GLU A 35 -13.96 5.41 6.08
CA GLU A 35 -13.06 4.44 5.43
C GLU A 35 -12.36 5.01 4.18
N PHE A 36 -11.17 4.49 3.94
CA PHE A 36 -10.41 4.63 2.70
C PHE A 36 -10.41 3.28 1.99
N PHE A 37 -10.68 3.29 0.69
CA PHE A 37 -10.58 2.16 -0.20
C PHE A 37 -9.35 2.38 -1.08
N VAL A 38 -8.39 1.48 -0.98
CA VAL A 38 -7.15 1.51 -1.77
C VAL A 38 -7.15 0.32 -2.71
N ASP A 39 -7.34 0.59 -4.00
CA ASP A 39 -7.33 -0.40 -5.05
C ASP A 39 -5.98 -0.43 -5.74
N PHE A 40 -5.32 -1.58 -5.67
CA PHE A 40 -4.12 -1.89 -6.42
C PHE A 40 -4.53 -2.52 -7.75
N ILE A 41 -4.05 -1.96 -8.85
CA ILE A 41 -4.46 -2.32 -10.20
C ILE A 41 -3.22 -2.71 -11.00
N ASN A 42 -3.35 -3.79 -11.77
CA ASN A 42 -2.44 -4.14 -12.83
C ASN A 42 -3.05 -3.75 -14.18
N VAL A 43 -2.55 -2.66 -14.75
CA VAL A 43 -2.96 -2.16 -16.07
C VAL A 43 -2.10 -2.83 -17.14
N ILE A 44 -2.75 -3.65 -17.98
CA ILE A 44 -2.15 -4.30 -19.16
C ILE A 44 -3.08 -4.00 -20.34
N PRO A 45 -2.71 -3.05 -21.23
CA PRO A 45 -3.57 -2.67 -22.36
C PRO A 45 -4.11 -3.88 -23.12
N PRO A 46 -5.43 -3.97 -23.37
CA PRO A 46 -6.44 -2.91 -23.22
C PRO A 46 -7.20 -2.91 -21.88
N GLN A 47 -6.81 -3.69 -20.87
CA GLN A 47 -7.60 -3.87 -19.64
C GLN A 47 -6.80 -3.56 -18.36
N GLY A 48 -7.50 -3.11 -17.32
CA GLY A 48 -6.97 -3.03 -15.97
C GLY A 48 -7.66 -4.06 -15.09
N ILE A 49 -6.90 -4.79 -14.28
CA ILE A 49 -7.43 -5.76 -13.32
C ILE A 49 -7.09 -5.28 -11.91
N VAL A 50 -8.10 -5.15 -11.04
CA VAL A 50 -7.89 -4.92 -9.61
C VAL A 50 -7.29 -6.19 -9.01
N THR A 51 -6.05 -6.11 -8.54
CA THR A 51 -5.33 -7.25 -7.97
C THR A 51 -5.48 -7.34 -6.46
N ALA A 52 -5.72 -6.21 -5.78
CA ALA A 52 -6.10 -6.18 -4.37
C ALA A 52 -6.89 -4.91 -4.02
N ARG A 53 -7.79 -5.02 -3.03
CA ARG A 53 -8.45 -3.89 -2.37
C ARG A 53 -8.17 -3.96 -0.88
N VAL A 54 -7.71 -2.85 -0.30
CA VAL A 54 -7.51 -2.70 1.14
C VAL A 54 -8.41 -1.59 1.67
N ILE A 55 -9.16 -1.89 2.74
CA ILE A 55 -10.05 -0.94 3.40
C ILE A 55 -9.40 -0.50 4.71
N ILE A 56 -9.27 0.80 4.91
CA ILE A 56 -8.44 1.39 5.97
C ILE A 56 -9.21 2.52 6.65
N SER A 57 -9.18 2.58 7.98
CA SER A 57 -9.72 3.75 8.69
C SER A 57 -8.85 5.01 8.47
N PRO A 58 -9.43 6.22 8.47
CA PRO A 58 -8.68 7.47 8.27
C PRO A 58 -7.47 7.64 9.20
N GLY A 59 -7.60 7.22 10.47
CA GLY A 59 -6.52 7.28 11.45
C GLY A 59 -5.36 6.34 11.11
N HIS A 60 -5.66 5.12 10.66
CA HIS A 60 -4.64 4.17 10.23
C HIS A 60 -3.99 4.59 8.91
N MET A 61 -4.74 5.20 7.99
CA MET A 61 -4.17 5.70 6.73
C MET A 61 -3.04 6.71 6.98
N LYS A 62 -3.21 7.65 7.92
CA LYS A 62 -2.14 8.58 8.31
C LYS A 62 -0.90 7.86 8.85
N ARG A 63 -1.09 6.80 9.66
CA ARG A 63 0.02 6.01 10.19
C ARG A 63 0.77 5.28 9.07
N ILE A 64 0.04 4.73 8.11
CA ILE A 64 0.61 4.04 6.94
C ILE A 64 1.42 5.01 6.09
N ILE A 65 0.87 6.18 5.74
CA ILE A 65 1.59 7.20 4.95
C ILE A 65 2.91 7.57 5.61
N LYS A 66 2.88 7.86 6.92
CA LYS A 66 4.10 8.19 7.67
C LYS A 66 5.13 7.06 7.62
N ALA A 67 4.70 5.82 7.88
CA ALA A 67 5.58 4.67 7.85
C ALA A 67 6.18 4.42 6.45
N LEU A 68 5.37 4.51 5.39
CA LEU A 68 5.84 4.32 4.01
C LEU A 68 6.85 5.41 3.62
N SER A 69 6.56 6.68 3.92
CA SER A 69 7.49 7.79 3.65
C SER A 69 8.83 7.59 4.35
N GLU A 70 8.82 7.23 5.64
CA GLU A 70 10.05 6.96 6.38
C GLU A 70 10.85 5.77 5.81
N ASN A 71 10.17 4.72 5.33
CA ASN A 71 10.83 3.56 4.73
C ASN A 71 11.41 3.87 3.33
N VAL A 72 10.71 4.65 2.51
CA VAL A 72 11.24 5.12 1.21
C VAL A 72 12.50 5.94 1.43
N SER A 73 12.48 6.92 2.35
CA SER A 73 13.67 7.73 2.64
C SER A 73 14.86 6.88 3.13
N ARG A 74 14.62 5.84 3.94
CA ARG A 74 15.69 4.91 4.36
C ARG A 74 16.23 4.07 3.21
N TYR A 75 15.35 3.63 2.31
CA TYR A 75 15.74 2.91 1.11
C TYR A 75 16.63 3.79 0.24
N GLU A 76 16.21 5.02 -0.05
CA GLU A 76 16.96 5.95 -0.90
C GLU A 76 18.31 6.33 -0.31
N ALA A 77 18.40 6.51 1.01
CA ALA A 77 19.67 6.73 1.69
C ALA A 77 20.68 5.57 1.52
N THR A 78 20.18 4.36 1.23
CA THR A 78 21.00 3.14 1.08
C THR A 78 21.28 2.80 -0.38
N PHE A 79 20.30 2.98 -1.26
CA PHE A 79 20.32 2.49 -2.65
C PHE A 79 20.30 3.60 -3.71
N GLY A 80 20.15 4.86 -3.31
CA GLY A 80 20.01 6.01 -4.20
C GLY A 80 18.55 6.43 -4.45
N GLU A 81 18.37 7.62 -5.02
CA GLU A 81 17.05 8.20 -5.29
C GLU A 81 16.24 7.37 -6.28
N ILE A 82 14.93 7.27 -6.00
CA ILE A 82 13.98 6.59 -6.88
C ILE A 82 13.41 7.62 -7.86
N SER A 83 13.43 7.29 -9.15
CA SER A 83 12.68 8.07 -10.15
C SER A 83 11.21 7.67 -10.14
N GLU A 84 10.31 8.65 -10.19
CA GLU A 84 8.88 8.38 -10.31
C GLU A 84 8.58 7.61 -11.61
N ALA A 85 7.79 6.55 -11.49
CA ALA A 85 7.32 5.82 -12.66
C ALA A 85 6.31 6.68 -13.43
N PRO A 86 6.34 6.65 -14.78
CA PRO A 86 5.34 7.37 -15.57
C PRO A 86 3.94 6.84 -15.27
N GLU A 87 2.94 7.73 -15.25
CA GLU A 87 1.55 7.31 -15.12
C GLU A 87 1.21 6.30 -16.24
N PRO A 88 0.51 5.19 -15.91
CA PRO A 88 0.05 4.26 -16.93
C PRO A 88 -0.81 5.02 -17.95
N THR A 89 -0.36 5.04 -19.21
CA THR A 89 -1.05 5.74 -20.30
C THR A 89 -2.44 5.15 -20.45
N HIS A 90 -3.46 5.90 -20.04
CA HIS A 90 -4.85 5.58 -20.32
C HIS A 90 -5.03 5.75 -21.83
N GLY A 91 -5.05 4.65 -22.57
CA GLY A 91 -5.36 4.64 -24.00
C GLY A 91 -6.83 4.93 -24.24
N ALA A 92 -7.27 6.16 -23.96
CA ALA A 92 -8.47 6.80 -24.49
C ALA A 92 -8.50 8.27 -24.02
N SER A 93 -7.84 9.12 -24.79
CA SER A 93 -8.26 10.52 -24.89
C SER A 93 -9.56 10.55 -25.68
N ALA A 94 -10.67 10.86 -25.03
CA ALA A 94 -11.89 11.44 -25.62
C ALA A 94 -12.81 11.90 -24.49
#